data_AF-A0A6G6TF94-F1
#
_entry.id   AF-A0A6G6TF94-F1
#
_cell.length_a   1.000
_cell.length_b   1.000
_cell.length_c   1.000
_cell.angle_alpha   90.00
_cell.angle_beta   90.00
_cell.angle_gamma   90.00
#
_symmetry.space_group_name_H-M   'P 1'
#
loop_
_entity.id
_entity.type
_entity.pdbx_description
1 polymer ?
#
loop_
_entity_poly.entity_id
_entity_poly.type
_entity_poly.pdbx_seq_one_letter_code
_entity_poly.pdbx_strand_id
1 'polypeptide(L)'
;MADKTMEFKGTPAPWVADIRCGCCAVYQKNRTNDTAGCHRDDDRNIVYSSKGARYDEKLCHWVMDEETQANFTLIATAPELLEQLIRLRNKIASYEPDDDDDLDIVDAVIAKALGQQ
;
A
#
# COMPACT_ATOMS: atom_id res chain seq x y z
N MET A 1 28.26 1.71 -13.85
CA MET A 1 27.09 2.50 -14.28
C MET A 1 26.39 2.97 -13.03
N ALA A 2 26.12 4.27 -12.89
CA ALA A 2 25.59 4.85 -11.66
C ALA A 2 24.24 4.21 -11.30
N ASP A 3 24.12 3.82 -10.02
CA ASP A 3 22.90 3.36 -9.38
C ASP A 3 21.75 4.33 -9.70
N LYS A 4 20.90 3.94 -10.65
CA LYS A 4 19.58 4.55 -10.80
C LYS A 4 18.81 4.07 -9.57
N THR A 5 18.87 4.84 -8.50
CA THR A 5 18.04 4.59 -7.32
C THR A 5 16.60 4.45 -7.79
N MET A 6 16.07 3.24 -7.64
CA MET A 6 14.68 2.88 -7.93
C MET A 6 13.80 3.56 -6.88
N GLU A 7 13.60 4.87 -7.03
CA GLU A 7 12.93 5.71 -6.04
C GLU A 7 11.44 5.87 -6.37
N PHE A 8 10.59 5.58 -5.39
CA PHE A 8 9.14 5.77 -5.48
C PHE A 8 8.79 7.27 -5.41
N LYS A 9 8.26 7.83 -6.50
CA LYS A 9 7.90 9.25 -6.61
C LYS A 9 6.48 9.59 -6.13
N GLY A 10 5.73 8.62 -5.64
CA GLY A 10 4.37 8.82 -5.13
C GLY A 10 4.35 9.40 -3.71
N THR A 11 3.19 9.33 -3.05
CA THR A 11 3.03 9.81 -1.67
C THR A 11 4.05 9.15 -0.74
N PRO A 12 4.87 9.92 0.00
CA PRO A 12 5.92 9.33 0.83
C PRO A 12 5.38 8.34 1.88
N ALA A 13 6.08 7.22 2.03
CA ALA A 13 5.87 6.20 3.05
C ALA A 13 6.39 6.68 4.44
N PRO A 14 6.05 6.01 5.56
CA PRO A 14 5.16 4.85 5.68
C PRO A 14 3.68 5.24 5.64
N TRP A 15 2.85 4.36 5.08
CA TRP A 15 1.40 4.50 5.09
C TRP A 15 0.80 3.64 6.21
N VAL A 16 -0.41 3.98 6.64
CA VAL A 16 -1.16 3.21 7.63
C VAL A 16 -2.60 3.05 7.18
N ALA A 17 -3.17 1.87 7.41
CA ALA A 17 -4.60 1.63 7.27
C ALA A 17 -5.30 1.94 8.59
N ASP A 18 -6.27 2.85 8.56
CA ASP A 18 -7.19 3.10 9.66
C ASP A 18 -8.53 2.44 9.36
N ILE A 19 -8.75 1.30 10.01
CA ILE A 19 -9.92 0.45 9.85
C ILE A 19 -10.77 0.63 11.10
N ARG A 20 -11.92 1.30 10.96
CA ARG A 20 -12.84 1.57 12.08
C ARG A 20 -14.25 1.23 11.69
N CYS A 21 -14.94 0.41 12.48
CA CYS A 21 -16.38 0.15 12.32
C CYS A 21 -16.75 0.02 10.83
N GLY A 22 -17.49 1.00 10.27
CA GLY A 22 -17.91 1.04 8.86
C GLY A 22 -17.06 1.90 7.91
N CYS A 23 -15.84 2.31 8.28
CA CYS A 23 -14.97 3.14 7.45
C CYS A 23 -13.55 2.58 7.40
N CYS A 24 -12.91 2.66 6.23
CA CYS A 24 -11.46 2.46 6.10
C CYS A 24 -10.83 3.62 5.32
N ALA A 25 -9.65 4.05 5.76
CA ALA A 25 -8.80 4.98 5.03
C ALA A 25 -7.34 4.50 5.05
N VAL A 26 -6.56 4.91 4.05
CA VAL A 26 -5.10 4.85 4.10
C VAL A 26 -4.57 6.26 4.05
N TYR A 27 -3.58 6.57 4.88
CA TYR A 27 -2.92 7.87 4.91
C TYR A 27 -1.48 7.73 5.43
N GLN A 28 -0.71 8.81 5.34
CA GLN A 28 0.67 8.82 5.85
C GLN A 28 0.69 8.69 7.38
N LYS A 29 1.60 7.87 7.91
CA LYS A 29 1.68 7.57 9.35
C LYS A 29 1.81 8.82 10.22
N ASN A 30 2.53 9.83 9.76
CA ASN A 30 2.72 11.10 10.46
C ASN A 30 1.45 11.97 10.53
N ARG A 31 0.43 11.68 9.72
CA ARG A 31 -0.87 12.38 9.67
C ARG A 31 -1.99 11.66 10.44
N THR A 32 -1.65 10.60 11.18
CA THR A 32 -2.64 9.76 11.91
C THR A 32 -3.51 10.55 12.88
N ASN A 33 -2.97 11.62 13.46
CA ASN A 33 -3.66 12.41 14.47
C ASN A 33 -4.21 13.75 13.95
N ASP A 34 -4.18 13.99 12.64
CA ASP A 34 -4.64 15.25 12.03
C ASP A 34 -6.15 15.48 12.26
N THR A 35 -6.95 14.42 12.15
CA THR A 35 -8.40 14.45 12.43
C THR A 35 -8.82 13.27 13.30
N ALA A 36 -9.85 13.49 14.12
CA ALA A 36 -10.46 12.44 14.93
C ALA A 36 -11.42 11.62 14.06
N GLY A 37 -11.23 10.30 14.02
CA GLY A 37 -12.06 9.42 13.21
C GLY A 37 -11.49 9.19 11.81
N CYS A 38 -12.33 8.68 10.92
CA CYS A 38 -11.99 8.35 9.54
C CYS A 38 -13.10 8.89 8.64
N HIS A 39 -12.88 10.10 8.10
CA HIS A 39 -13.86 10.79 7.28
C HIS A 39 -13.47 10.74 5.81
N ARG A 40 -14.48 10.64 4.94
CA ARG A 40 -14.28 10.56 3.48
C ARG A 40 -13.46 11.72 2.94
N ASP A 41 -13.75 12.92 3.45
CA ASP A 41 -13.24 14.18 2.89
C ASP A 41 -11.97 14.67 3.61
N ASP A 42 -11.36 13.84 4.48
CA ASP A 42 -10.09 14.19 5.10
C ASP A 42 -8.99 14.31 4.03
N ASP A 43 -8.31 15.46 4.00
CA ASP A 43 -7.25 15.79 3.03
C ASP A 43 -6.00 14.89 3.14
N ARG A 44 -5.86 14.18 4.27
CA ARG A 44 -4.81 13.19 4.50
C ARG A 44 -5.02 11.87 3.76
N ASN A 45 -6.24 11.59 3.31
CA ASN A 45 -6.57 10.32 2.71
C ASN A 45 -5.83 10.13 1.39
N ILE A 46 -5.06 9.05 1.30
CA ILE A 46 -4.53 8.50 0.06
C ILE A 46 -5.64 7.70 -0.64
N VAL A 47 -6.42 6.93 0.13
CA VAL A 47 -7.63 6.24 -0.33
C VAL A 47 -8.63 6.11 0.81
N TYR A 48 -9.92 6.05 0.47
CA TYR A 48 -11.04 5.84 1.40
C TYR A 48 -12.01 4.80 0.83
N SER A 49 -12.61 3.95 1.68
CA SER A 49 -13.32 2.75 1.22
C SER A 49 -14.53 3.06 0.35
N SER A 50 -15.35 4.06 0.72
CA SER A 50 -16.62 4.43 0.06
C SER A 50 -17.62 3.30 -0.19
N LYS A 51 -17.31 2.06 0.20
CA LYS A 51 -18.11 0.84 0.06
C LYS A 51 -17.71 -0.15 1.15
N GLY A 52 -18.45 -1.26 1.24
CA GLY A 52 -18.13 -2.39 2.13
C GLY A 52 -18.67 -2.29 3.55
N ALA A 53 -19.19 -1.13 3.93
CA ALA A 53 -19.86 -0.95 5.21
C ALA A 53 -21.22 -1.67 5.20
N ARG A 54 -21.47 -2.50 6.21
CA ARG A 54 -22.78 -3.07 6.51
C ARG A 54 -23.17 -2.81 7.96
N TYR A 55 -24.45 -2.68 8.24
CA TYR A 55 -24.93 -2.61 9.62
C TYR A 55 -24.98 -4.03 10.21
N ASP A 56 -24.41 -4.20 11.40
CA ASP A 56 -24.50 -5.45 12.15
C ASP A 56 -25.55 -5.32 13.26
N GLU A 57 -26.70 -5.94 13.07
CA GLU A 57 -27.82 -5.86 14.02
C GLU A 57 -27.49 -6.46 15.40
N LYS A 58 -26.59 -7.44 15.47
CA LYS A 58 -26.22 -8.09 16.74
C LYS A 58 -25.31 -7.20 17.58
N LEU A 59 -24.40 -6.50 16.91
CA LEU A 59 -23.47 -5.58 17.57
C LEU A 59 -24.02 -4.16 17.69
N CYS A 60 -25.13 -3.85 17.02
CA CYS A 60 -25.74 -2.53 16.94
C CYS A 60 -24.81 -1.44 16.39
N HIS A 61 -23.87 -1.78 15.50
CA HIS A 61 -22.98 -0.81 14.85
C HIS A 61 -22.62 -1.20 13.41
N TRP A 62 -22.07 -0.25 12.67
CA TRP A 62 -21.53 -0.49 11.33
C TRP A 62 -20.21 -1.27 11.41
N VAL A 63 -20.05 -2.24 10.51
CA VAL A 63 -18.83 -3.04 10.34
C VAL A 63 -18.40 -3.01 8.89
N MET A 64 -17.10 -3.10 8.67
CA MET A 64 -16.50 -3.25 7.36
C MET A 64 -16.39 -4.73 7.01
N ASP A 65 -16.68 -5.09 5.77
CA ASP A 65 -16.44 -6.45 5.29
C ASP A 65 -14.93 -6.80 5.30
N GLU A 66 -14.62 -8.08 5.38
CA GLU A 66 -13.24 -8.59 5.50
C GLU A 66 -12.39 -8.30 4.26
N GLU A 67 -13.00 -8.32 3.07
CA GLU A 67 -12.31 -8.06 1.80
C GLU A 67 -11.81 -6.60 1.76
N THR A 68 -12.65 -5.65 2.14
CA THR A 68 -12.28 -4.24 2.21
C THR A 68 -11.18 -4.02 3.25
N GLN A 69 -11.25 -4.65 4.42
CA GLN A 69 -10.20 -4.55 5.44
C GLN A 69 -8.85 -5.11 4.93
N ALA A 70 -8.87 -6.27 4.27
CA ALA A 70 -7.69 -6.89 3.69
C ALA A 70 -7.07 -6.02 2.59
N ASN A 71 -7.90 -5.49 1.69
CA ASN A 71 -7.45 -4.61 0.60
C ASN A 71 -6.79 -3.32 1.14
N PHE A 72 -7.35 -2.69 2.17
CA PHE A 72 -6.77 -1.49 2.77
C PHE A 72 -5.44 -1.78 3.48
N THR A 73 -5.34 -2.94 4.12
CA THR A 73 -4.10 -3.40 4.73
C THR A 73 -3.01 -3.62 3.66
N LEU A 74 -3.37 -4.25 2.54
CA LEU A 74 -2.45 -4.44 1.41
C LEU A 74 -1.99 -3.10 0.82
N ILE A 75 -2.91 -2.15 0.58
CA ILE A 75 -2.57 -0.82 0.07
C ILE A 75 -1.61 -0.10 1.02
N ALA A 76 -1.88 -0.13 2.33
CA ALA A 76 -1.02 0.52 3.32
C ALA A 76 0.39 -0.09 3.39
N THR A 77 0.56 -1.36 2.98
CA THR A 77 1.86 -2.06 2.97
C THR A 77 2.57 -1.93 1.61
N ALA A 78 1.92 -1.36 0.60
CA ALA A 78 2.44 -1.32 -0.77
C ALA A 78 3.83 -0.66 -0.89
N PRO A 79 4.14 0.46 -0.21
CA PRO A 79 5.47 1.07 -0.28
C PRO A 79 6.58 0.16 0.28
N GLU A 80 6.34 -0.47 1.43
CA GLU A 80 7.28 -1.39 2.07
C GLU A 80 7.48 -2.67 1.25
N LEU A 81 6.40 -3.19 0.65
CA LEU A 81 6.48 -4.33 -0.28
C LEU A 81 7.35 -4.00 -1.50
N LEU A 82 7.16 -2.81 -2.09
CA LEU A 82 7.98 -2.35 -3.23
C LEU A 82 9.45 -2.20 -2.84
N GLU A 83 9.73 -1.62 -1.66
CA GLU A 83 11.10 -1.48 -1.16
C GLU A 83 11.77 -2.85 -0.98
N GLN A 84 11.08 -3.82 -0.36
CA GLN A 84 11.63 -5.17 -0.20
C GLN A 84 11.79 -5.89 -1.54
N LEU A 85 10.89 -5.71 -2.48
CA LEU A 85 11.00 -6.28 -3.82
C LEU A 85 12.25 -5.77 -4.55
N ILE A 86 12.49 -4.45 -4.53
CA ILE A 86 13.70 -3.85 -5.11
C ILE A 86 14.97 -4.42 -4.46
N ARG A 87 14.99 -4.54 -3.13
CA ARG A 87 16.13 -5.12 -2.39
C ARG A 87 16.38 -6.58 -2.78
N LEU A 88 15.33 -7.39 -2.86
CA LEU A 88 15.43 -8.81 -3.25
C LEU A 88 15.90 -8.96 -4.69
N ARG A 89 15.31 -8.19 -5.61
CA ARG A 89 15.73 -8.13 -7.02
C ARG A 89 17.23 -7.83 -7.15
N ASN A 90 17.71 -6.81 -6.45
CA ASN A 90 19.13 -6.42 -6.50
C ASN A 90 20.05 -7.48 -5.89
N LYS A 91 19.57 -8.20 -4.87
CA LYS A 91 20.31 -9.31 -4.28
C LYS A 91 20.44 -10.48 -5.26
N ILE A 92 19.35 -10.90 -5.92
CA ILE A 92 19.36 -11.99 -6.90
C ILE A 92 20.28 -11.64 -8.08
N ALA A 93 20.15 -10.43 -8.62
CA ALA A 93 20.98 -9.92 -9.71
C ALA A 93 22.50 -9.91 -9.39
N SER A 94 22.90 -10.05 -8.12
CA SER A 94 24.30 -10.06 -7.69
C SER A 94 24.98 -11.43 -7.70
N TYR A 95 24.23 -12.54 -7.78
CA TYR A 95 24.75 -13.91 -7.56
C TYR A 95 24.97 -14.76 -8.82
N GLU A 96 25.06 -14.14 -10.00
CA GLU A 96 25.04 -14.80 -11.32
C GLU A 96 23.63 -15.29 -11.67
N PRO A 97 22.70 -14.35 -11.95
CA PRO A 97 21.31 -14.71 -12.24
C PRO A 97 21.23 -15.56 -13.50
N ASP A 98 20.37 -16.57 -13.48
CA ASP A 98 20.06 -17.39 -14.65
C ASP A 98 18.72 -17.00 -15.27
N ASP A 99 18.36 -17.62 -16.41
CA ASP A 99 17.11 -17.33 -17.11
C ASP A 99 15.87 -17.73 -16.28
N ASP A 100 16.01 -18.58 -15.25
CA ASP A 100 14.91 -19.03 -14.39
C ASP A 100 14.62 -18.05 -13.23
N ASP A 101 15.43 -17.00 -13.04
CA ASP A 101 15.22 -15.96 -12.02
C ASP A 101 14.17 -14.90 -12.40
N ASP A 102 13.66 -14.91 -13.66
CA ASP A 102 12.58 -14.05 -14.17
C ASP A 102 12.78 -12.53 -13.86
N LEU A 103 14.04 -12.06 -13.85
CA LEU A 103 14.37 -10.68 -13.46
C LEU A 103 13.76 -9.62 -14.38
N ASP A 104 13.50 -9.95 -15.64
CA ASP A 104 12.83 -9.07 -16.60
C ASP A 104 11.36 -8.81 -16.22
N ILE A 105 10.66 -9.85 -15.75
CA ILE A 105 9.29 -9.74 -15.21
C ILE A 105 9.29 -8.88 -13.95
N VAL A 106 10.23 -9.13 -13.04
CA VAL A 106 10.37 -8.35 -11.80
C VAL A 106 10.67 -6.89 -12.11
N ASP A 107 11.58 -6.62 -13.04
CA ASP A 107 11.92 -5.27 -13.48
C ASP A 107 10.71 -4.55 -14.09
N ALA A 108 9.90 -5.25 -14.90
CA ALA A 108 8.68 -4.69 -15.45
C ALA A 108 7.68 -4.31 -14.36
N VAL A 109 7.47 -5.17 -13.35
CA VAL A 109 6.56 -4.88 -12.23
C VAL A 109 7.07 -3.73 -11.36
N ILE A 110 8.37 -3.67 -11.07
CA ILE A 110 8.98 -2.55 -10.33
C ILE A 110 8.81 -1.25 -11.12
N ALA A 111 9.10 -1.25 -12.42
CA ALA A 111 8.92 -0.07 -13.27
C ALA A 111 7.45 0.41 -13.25
N LYS A 112 6.48 -0.51 -13.26
CA LYS A 112 5.05 -0.18 -13.12
C LYS A 112 4.76 0.52 -11.81
N ALA A 113 5.23 -0.06 -10.71
CA ALA A 113 4.99 0.45 -9.36
C ALA A 113 5.64 1.82 -9.13
N LEU A 114 6.78 2.08 -9.79
CA LEU A 114 7.47 3.37 -9.76
C LEU A 114 6.88 4.42 -10.73
N GLY A 115 5.90 4.04 -11.56
CA GLY A 115 5.32 4.92 -12.58
C GLY A 115 6.28 5.26 -13.72
N GLN A 116 7.16 4.32 -14.09
CA GLN A 116 8.20 4.48 -15.11
C GLN A 116 7.87 3.77 -16.44
N GLN A 117 6.67 3.21 -16.55
CA GLN A 117 6.17 2.52 -17.74
C GLN A 117 5.56 3.46 -18.77
#